data_AF-A0AB37L600-F1
#
_entry.id   AF-A0AB37L600-F1
#
_cell.length_a   1.000
_cell.length_b   1.000
_cell.length_c   1.000
_cell.angle_alpha   90.00
_cell.angle_beta   90.00
_cell.angle_gamma   90.00
#
_symmetry.space_group_name_H-M   'P 1'
#
loop_
_entity.id
_entity.type
_entity.pdbx_description
1 polymer ?
#
loop_
_entity_poly.entity_id
_entity_poly.type
_entity_poly.pdbx_seq_one_letter_code
_entity_poly.pdbx_strand_id
1 'polypeptide(L)'
;MENCMMTSPQLIADSYERYHFSVYLYIYNKVNNKEEAEDLSQDVFVRLMDYKQMLRPDTVKFFIYTISRNLVNDYLRRYYKKQEITSYMYDRTEVGHNEVESCVVADDLLACEKRRVEFLPSQRRKIYVMNRFEDKSVTDISEELNLSRRTVENHLFISRKEVREYLKQCI
;
A
#
# COMPACT_ATOMS: atom_id res chain seq x y z
N MET A 1 -29.90 19.95 -27.42
CA MET A 1 -29.28 18.62 -27.23
C MET A 1 -29.30 18.37 -25.73
N GLU A 2 -30.11 17.41 -25.31
CA GLU A 2 -30.53 17.19 -23.92
C GLU A 2 -29.32 16.93 -23.01
N ASN A 3 -29.09 17.87 -22.10
CA ASN A 3 -28.18 17.67 -20.97
C ASN A 3 -28.93 16.85 -19.92
N CYS A 4 -29.06 15.54 -20.18
CA CYS A 4 -29.65 14.61 -19.23
C CYS A 4 -28.76 14.61 -17.99
N MET A 5 -29.24 15.22 -16.90
CA MET A 5 -28.58 15.15 -15.61
C MET A 5 -28.58 13.69 -15.16
N MET A 6 -27.52 12.96 -15.48
CA MET A 6 -27.31 11.62 -14.94
C MET A 6 -27.31 11.71 -13.41
N THR A 7 -28.35 11.16 -12.80
CA THR A 7 -28.39 10.94 -11.36
C THR A 7 -27.22 10.04 -10.95
N SER A 8 -26.61 10.30 -9.79
CA SER A 8 -25.44 9.56 -9.26
C SER A 8 -25.51 8.03 -9.46
N PRO A 9 -26.66 7.35 -9.24
CA PRO A 9 -26.77 5.91 -9.47
C PRO A 9 -26.55 5.47 -10.91
N GLN A 10 -27.02 6.25 -11.88
CA GLN A 10 -26.87 5.92 -13.30
C GLN A 10 -25.43 6.10 -13.76
N LEU A 11 -24.74 7.12 -13.24
CA LEU A 11 -23.31 7.32 -13.53
C LEU A 11 -22.47 6.16 -12.99
N ILE A 12 -22.83 5.63 -11.82
CA ILE A 12 -22.17 4.47 -11.23
C ILE A 12 -22.41 3.22 -12.06
N ALA A 13 -23.65 2.96 -12.49
CA ALA A 13 -24.00 1.82 -13.34
C ALA A 13 -23.21 1.83 -14.65
N ASP A 14 -23.22 2.97 -15.36
CA ASP A 14 -22.47 3.14 -16.61
C ASP A 14 -20.96 2.96 -16.40
N SER A 15 -20.45 3.42 -15.26
CA SER A 15 -19.04 3.25 -14.89
C SER A 15 -18.70 1.78 -14.62
N TYR A 16 -19.60 1.03 -13.98
CA TYR A 16 -19.41 -0.40 -13.75
C TYR A 16 -19.32 -1.16 -15.06
N GLU A 17 -20.32 -1.01 -15.94
CA GLU A 17 -20.35 -1.67 -17.26
C GLU A 17 -19.10 -1.37 -18.08
N ARG A 18 -18.63 -0.12 -18.02
CA ARG A 18 -17.48 0.33 -18.83
C ARG A 18 -16.13 -0.06 -18.25
N TYR A 19 -15.96 -0.02 -16.93
CA TYR A 19 -14.64 -0.08 -16.31
C TYR A 19 -14.37 -1.35 -15.51
N HIS A 20 -15.40 -2.13 -15.14
CA HIS A 20 -15.24 -3.31 -14.28
C HIS A 20 -14.14 -4.25 -14.75
N PHE A 21 -14.19 -4.69 -16.01
CA PHE A 21 -13.19 -5.62 -16.55
C PHE A 21 -11.78 -5.02 -16.59
N SER A 22 -11.65 -3.73 -16.91
CA SER A 22 -10.35 -3.04 -16.95
C SER A 22 -9.76 -2.83 -15.54
N VAL A 23 -10.62 -2.61 -14.55
CA VAL A 23 -10.23 -2.52 -13.13
C VAL A 23 -9.79 -3.89 -12.62
N TYR A 24 -10.57 -4.94 -12.91
CA TYR A 24 -10.19 -6.32 -12.60
C TYR A 24 -8.83 -6.68 -13.19
N LEU A 25 -8.60 -6.46 -14.50
CA LEU A 25 -7.32 -6.75 -15.13
C LEU A 25 -6.17 -5.93 -14.52
N TYR A 26 -6.40 -4.66 -14.21
CA TYR A 26 -5.42 -3.81 -13.54
C TYR A 26 -5.02 -4.37 -12.17
N ILE A 27 -5.99 -4.78 -11.36
CA ILE A 27 -5.76 -5.36 -10.03
C ILE A 27 -5.09 -6.72 -10.15
N TYR A 28 -5.59 -7.59 -11.03
CA TYR A 28 -5.04 -8.93 -11.28
C TYR A 28 -3.56 -8.86 -11.64
N ASN A 29 -3.16 -7.96 -12.55
CA ASN A 29 -1.77 -7.76 -12.93
C ASN A 29 -0.86 -7.26 -11.78
N LYS A 30 -1.44 -6.81 -10.66
CA LYS A 30 -0.70 -6.35 -9.48
C LYS A 30 -0.66 -7.38 -8.35
N VAL A 31 -1.75 -8.11 -8.13
CA VAL A 31 -1.87 -9.07 -7.02
C VAL A 31 -1.61 -10.51 -7.43
N ASN A 32 -1.70 -10.81 -8.74
CA ASN A 32 -1.49 -12.13 -9.34
C ASN A 32 -2.29 -13.27 -8.67
N ASN A 33 -3.46 -12.94 -8.14
CA ASN A 33 -4.42 -13.86 -7.55
C ASN A 33 -5.80 -13.50 -8.11
N LYS A 34 -6.49 -14.49 -8.69
CA LYS A 34 -7.78 -14.29 -9.36
C LYS A 34 -8.88 -13.90 -8.38
N GLU A 35 -9.04 -14.66 -7.30
CA GLU A 35 -10.11 -14.46 -6.32
C GLU A 35 -9.98 -13.09 -5.65
N GLU A 36 -8.76 -12.76 -5.19
CA GLU A 36 -8.48 -11.46 -4.59
C GLU A 36 -8.66 -10.31 -5.58
N ALA A 37 -8.36 -10.53 -6.86
CA ALA A 37 -8.60 -9.53 -7.89
C ALA A 37 -10.10 -9.30 -8.16
N GLU A 38 -10.91 -10.36 -8.12
CA GLU A 38 -12.36 -10.26 -8.24
C GLU A 38 -12.95 -9.49 -7.03
N ASP A 39 -12.59 -9.88 -5.81
CA ASP A 39 -13.07 -9.22 -4.58
C ASP A 39 -12.68 -7.75 -4.50
N LEU A 40 -11.38 -7.44 -4.71
CA LEU A 40 -10.92 -6.06 -4.69
C LEU A 40 -11.54 -5.22 -5.81
N SER A 41 -11.87 -5.82 -6.96
CA SER A 41 -12.56 -5.11 -8.04
C SER A 41 -14.00 -4.76 -7.66
N GLN A 42 -14.70 -5.63 -6.93
CA GLN A 42 -16.03 -5.34 -6.40
C GLN A 42 -15.97 -4.22 -5.36
N ASP A 43 -15.01 -4.28 -4.43
CA ASP A 43 -14.78 -3.25 -3.40
C ASP A 43 -14.58 -1.85 -3.99
N VAL A 44 -13.97 -1.74 -5.18
CA VAL A 44 -13.81 -0.47 -5.88
C VAL A 44 -15.16 0.18 -6.14
N PHE A 45 -16.11 -0.58 -6.66
CA PHE A 45 -17.43 -0.05 -7.04
C PHE A 45 -18.35 0.09 -5.82
N VAL A 46 -18.21 -0.73 -4.79
CA VAL A 46 -18.87 -0.51 -3.50
C VAL A 46 -18.43 0.83 -2.89
N ARG A 47 -17.12 1.10 -2.86
CA ARG A 47 -16.61 2.40 -2.38
C ARG A 47 -17.03 3.57 -3.26
N LEU A 48 -17.20 3.35 -4.56
CA LEU A 48 -17.73 4.36 -5.47
C LEU A 48 -19.20 4.66 -5.16
N MET A 49 -20.00 3.64 -4.83
CA MET A 49 -21.42 3.79 -4.42
C MET A 49 -21.57 4.52 -3.09
N ASP A 50 -20.71 4.21 -2.11
CA ASP A 50 -20.74 4.83 -0.78
C ASP A 50 -20.24 6.28 -0.76
N TYR A 51 -19.69 6.76 -1.87
CA TYR A 51 -19.16 8.11 -1.97
C TYR A 51 -20.28 9.15 -1.99
N LYS A 52 -20.44 9.87 -0.87
CA LYS A 52 -21.55 10.81 -0.64
C LYS A 52 -21.43 12.15 -1.38
N GLN A 53 -20.28 12.44 -1.99
CA GLN A 53 -20.06 13.71 -2.70
C GLN A 53 -20.44 13.58 -4.18
N MET A 54 -20.57 14.73 -4.86
CA MET A 54 -20.94 14.76 -6.27
C MET A 54 -19.88 14.06 -7.13
N LEU A 55 -20.28 12.97 -7.79
CA LEU A 55 -19.50 12.33 -8.84
C LEU A 55 -19.67 13.10 -10.15
N ARG A 56 -18.57 13.36 -10.86
CA ARG A 56 -18.63 13.95 -12.20
C ARG A 56 -18.24 12.93 -13.27
N PRO A 57 -18.97 12.87 -14.41
CA PRO A 57 -18.67 11.94 -15.50
C PRO A 57 -17.24 12.05 -16.05
N ASP A 58 -16.67 13.26 -16.07
CA ASP A 58 -15.34 13.52 -16.58
C ASP A 58 -14.21 13.11 -15.63
N THR A 59 -14.51 12.94 -14.33
CA THR A 59 -13.51 12.53 -13.32
C THR A 59 -13.69 11.12 -12.78
N VAL A 60 -14.87 10.50 -12.98
CA VAL A 60 -15.22 9.22 -12.35
C VAL A 60 -14.21 8.11 -12.68
N LYS A 61 -13.69 8.07 -13.91
CA LYS A 61 -12.66 7.12 -14.33
C LYS A 61 -11.39 7.26 -13.47
N PHE A 62 -10.88 8.48 -13.29
CA PHE A 62 -9.67 8.72 -12.50
C PHE A 62 -9.90 8.38 -11.02
N PHE A 63 -11.11 8.64 -10.53
CA PHE A 63 -11.48 8.33 -9.15
C PHE A 63 -11.52 6.81 -8.92
N ILE A 64 -12.12 6.04 -9.84
CA ILE A 64 -12.10 4.57 -9.82
C ILE A 64 -10.68 4.04 -9.71
N TYR A 65 -9.76 4.47 -10.57
CA TYR A 65 -8.36 4.02 -10.51
C TYR A 65 -7.62 4.48 -9.24
N THR A 66 -8.04 5.59 -8.64
CA THR A 66 -7.52 6.03 -7.32
C THR A 66 -7.96 5.07 -6.22
N ILE A 67 -9.23 4.67 -6.21
CA ILE A 67 -9.76 3.67 -5.29
C ILE A 67 -9.05 2.33 -5.49
N SER A 68 -8.93 1.85 -6.74
CA SER A 68 -8.26 0.59 -7.07
C SER A 68 -6.81 0.57 -6.59
N ARG A 69 -6.05 1.64 -6.85
CA ARG A 69 -4.65 1.75 -6.40
C ARG A 69 -4.54 1.67 -4.88
N ASN A 70 -5.43 2.34 -4.15
CA ASN A 70 -5.41 2.33 -2.69
C ASN A 70 -5.72 0.94 -2.14
N LEU A 71 -6.74 0.27 -2.68
CA LEU A 71 -7.10 -1.10 -2.30
C LEU A 71 -5.97 -2.10 -2.58
N VAL A 72 -5.34 -2.02 -3.75
CA VAL A 72 -4.18 -2.86 -4.09
C VAL A 72 -3.02 -2.63 -3.13
N ASN A 73 -2.70 -1.37 -2.81
CA ASN A 73 -1.61 -1.07 -1.87
C ASN A 73 -1.91 -1.60 -0.47
N ASP A 74 -3.15 -1.45 0.00
CA ASP A 74 -3.58 -1.96 1.31
C ASP A 74 -3.58 -3.50 1.35
N TYR A 75 -4.03 -4.15 0.27
CA TYR A 75 -3.96 -5.59 0.11
C TYR A 75 -2.51 -6.08 0.14
N LEU A 76 -1.64 -5.54 -0.72
CA LEU A 76 -0.24 -5.96 -0.79
C LEU A 76 0.49 -5.72 0.52
N ARG A 77 0.24 -4.60 1.20
CA ARG A 77 0.80 -4.34 2.55
C ARG A 77 0.40 -5.44 3.53
N ARG A 78 -0.88 -5.83 3.55
CA ARG A 78 -1.39 -6.91 4.42
C ARG A 78 -0.89 -8.28 4.01
N TYR A 79 -0.80 -8.54 2.70
CA TYR A 79 -0.32 -9.79 2.13
C TYR A 79 1.13 -10.03 2.52
N TYR A 80 2.02 -9.05 2.31
CA TYR A 80 3.43 -9.18 2.68
C TYR A 80 3.61 -9.27 4.20
N LYS A 81 2.84 -8.53 4.99
CA LYS A 81 2.85 -8.68 6.46
C LYS A 81 2.37 -10.07 6.91
N LYS A 82 1.31 -10.60 6.28
CA LYS A 82 0.83 -11.95 6.56
C LYS A 82 1.87 -12.98 6.10
N GLN A 83 2.55 -12.77 4.98
CA GLN A 83 3.63 -13.65 4.54
C GLN A 83 4.83 -13.61 5.49
N GLU A 84 5.24 -12.44 6.01
CA GLU A 84 6.24 -12.36 7.07
C GLU A 84 5.79 -13.17 8.29
N ILE A 85 4.57 -12.98 8.78
CA ILE A 85 4.04 -13.74 9.92
C ILE A 85 3.89 -15.24 9.61
N THR A 86 3.47 -15.60 8.39
CA THR A 86 3.25 -16.99 7.97
C THR A 86 4.58 -17.69 7.71
N SER A 87 5.61 -17.01 7.20
CA SER A 87 6.97 -17.53 7.13
C SER A 87 7.52 -17.75 8.55
N TYR A 88 7.30 -16.83 9.49
CA TYR A 88 7.64 -17.04 10.91
C TYR A 88 6.91 -18.26 11.54
N MET A 89 5.72 -18.62 11.04
CA MET A 89 4.96 -19.77 11.54
C MET A 89 5.29 -21.08 10.79
N TYR A 90 5.60 -21.04 9.50
CA TYR A 90 6.01 -22.21 8.70
C TYR A 90 7.49 -22.61 8.95
N ASP A 91 8.37 -21.66 9.30
CA ASP A 91 9.76 -21.91 9.76
C ASP A 91 9.85 -22.86 10.97
N ARG A 92 8.74 -23.09 11.67
CA ARG A 92 8.68 -24.05 12.78
C ARG A 92 8.30 -25.47 12.38
N THR A 93 7.94 -25.73 11.12
CA THR A 93 7.30 -27.01 10.76
C THR A 93 7.86 -27.77 9.56
N GLU A 94 8.71 -27.22 8.69
CA GLU A 94 9.31 -28.05 7.62
C GLU A 94 10.81 -27.80 7.42
N VAL A 95 11.60 -28.67 8.05
CA VAL A 95 13.06 -28.81 7.86
C VAL A 95 13.37 -29.18 6.41
N GLY A 96 14.20 -28.37 5.74
CA GLY A 96 14.62 -28.67 4.37
C GLY A 96 15.82 -27.90 3.80
N HIS A 97 16.86 -27.66 4.60
CA HIS A 97 18.24 -27.38 4.15
C HIS A 97 18.65 -26.04 3.50
N ASN A 98 17.78 -25.03 3.32
CA ASN A 98 18.19 -23.69 2.82
C ASN A 98 17.93 -22.50 3.79
N GLU A 99 17.32 -22.73 4.96
CA GLU A 99 16.82 -21.67 5.87
C GLU A 99 17.92 -20.96 6.67
N VAL A 100 18.96 -21.67 7.13
CA VAL A 100 19.96 -21.07 8.03
C VAL A 100 20.70 -19.90 7.36
N GLU A 101 21.02 -20.04 6.07
CA GLU A 101 21.72 -19.00 5.32
C GLU A 101 20.79 -17.80 5.02
N SER A 102 19.50 -18.04 4.74
CA SER A 102 18.52 -16.97 4.49
C SER A 102 18.09 -16.22 5.75
N CYS A 103 17.96 -16.90 6.90
CA CYS A 103 17.66 -16.26 8.19
C CYS A 103 18.83 -15.37 8.64
N VAL A 104 20.08 -15.85 8.49
CA VAL A 104 21.28 -15.06 8.78
C VAL A 104 21.32 -13.81 7.89
N VAL A 105 21.08 -13.94 6.58
CA VAL A 105 21.06 -12.81 5.65
C VAL A 105 19.93 -11.81 5.97
N ALA A 106 18.75 -12.28 6.36
CA ALA A 106 17.63 -11.41 6.75
C ALA A 106 17.90 -10.67 8.07
N ASP A 107 18.47 -11.35 9.07
CA ASP A 107 18.87 -10.76 10.34
C ASP A 107 20.01 -9.75 10.16
N ASP A 108 20.98 -10.06 9.29
CA ASP A 108 22.06 -9.15 8.91
C ASP A 108 21.54 -7.91 8.18
N LEU A 109 20.57 -8.07 7.28
CA LEU A 109 19.95 -6.95 6.57
C LEU A 109 19.11 -6.07 7.52
N LEU A 110 18.38 -6.68 8.46
CA LEU A 110 17.64 -5.96 9.49
C LEU A 110 18.59 -5.21 10.45
N ALA A 111 19.71 -5.83 10.82
CA ALA A 111 20.75 -5.18 11.62
C ALA A 111 21.36 -4.00 10.87
N CYS A 112 21.61 -4.14 9.56
CA CYS A 112 22.06 -3.04 8.70
C CYS A 112 21.01 -1.92 8.58
N GLU A 113 19.73 -2.27 8.44
CA GLU A 113 18.63 -1.29 8.40
C GLU A 113 18.58 -0.50 9.71
N LYS A 114 18.56 -1.18 10.86
CA LYS A 114 18.56 -0.54 12.18
C LYS A 114 19.76 0.37 12.38
N ARG A 115 20.96 -0.11 12.04
CA ARG A 115 22.19 0.68 12.10
C ARG A 115 22.08 1.93 11.23
N ARG A 116 21.55 1.83 10.01
CA ARG A 116 21.40 3.01 9.15
C ARG A 116 20.40 4.02 9.69
N VAL A 117 19.30 3.53 10.26
CA VAL A 117 18.25 4.36 10.88
C VAL A 117 18.83 5.19 12.04
N GLU A 118 19.81 4.66 12.77
CA GLU A 118 20.54 5.40 13.82
C GLU A 118 21.41 6.56 13.30
N PHE A 119 21.67 6.65 12.00
CA PHE A 119 22.38 7.79 11.40
C PHE A 119 21.43 8.80 10.76
N LEU A 120 20.13 8.49 10.66
CA LEU A 120 19.14 9.47 10.20
C LEU A 120 19.02 10.62 11.21
N PRO A 121 18.80 11.86 10.75
CA PRO A 121 18.45 12.99 11.61
C PRO A 121 17.27 12.65 12.54
N SER A 122 17.29 13.14 13.78
CA SER A 122 16.34 12.76 14.84
C SER A 122 14.87 12.74 14.41
N GLN A 123 14.39 13.81 13.76
CA GLN A 123 13.01 13.90 13.29
C GLN A 123 12.70 12.86 12.20
N ARG A 124 13.63 12.66 11.27
CA ARG A 124 13.50 11.68 10.18
C ARG A 124 13.52 10.26 10.69
N ARG A 125 14.37 9.98 11.68
CA ARG A 125 14.44 8.69 12.37
C ARG A 125 13.12 8.39 13.03
N LYS A 126 12.60 9.32 13.84
CA LYS A 126 11.32 9.14 14.55
C LYS A 126 10.19 8.83 13.59
N ILE A 127 10.03 9.64 12.53
CA ILE A 127 9.00 9.44 11.51
C ILE A 127 9.18 8.09 10.79
N TYR A 128 10.42 7.72 10.45
CA TYR A 128 10.71 6.45 9.80
C TYR A 128 10.39 5.27 10.70
N VAL A 129 10.77 5.32 11.98
CA VAL A 129 10.51 4.27 12.97
C VAL A 129 9.01 4.10 13.19
N MET A 130 8.28 5.19 13.42
CA MET A 130 6.82 5.17 13.58
C MET A 130 6.13 4.53 12.38
N ASN A 131 6.63 4.77 11.16
CA ASN A 131 6.03 4.18 9.96
C ASN A 131 6.49 2.74 9.66
N ARG A 132 7.76 2.42 9.89
CA ARG A 132 8.40 1.16 9.47
C ARG A 132 8.29 0.06 10.54
N PHE A 133 8.36 0.43 11.81
CA PHE A 133 8.41 -0.51 12.94
C PHE A 133 7.17 -0.44 13.84
N GLU A 134 6.45 0.69 13.85
CA GLU A 134 5.21 0.87 14.62
C GLU A 134 3.93 0.88 13.75
N ASP A 135 4.05 0.70 12.43
CA ASP A 135 2.93 0.65 11.47
C ASP A 135 2.01 1.89 11.44
N LYS A 136 2.44 3.05 11.96
CA LYS A 136 1.64 4.27 11.96
C LYS A 136 1.49 4.86 10.55
N SER A 137 0.28 5.31 10.22
CA SER A 137 0.01 5.95 8.94
C SER A 137 0.58 7.37 8.89
N VAL A 138 0.71 7.93 7.68
CA VAL A 138 1.11 9.34 7.51
C VAL A 138 0.19 10.28 8.29
N THR A 139 -1.10 9.95 8.35
CA THR A 139 -2.10 10.73 9.09
C THR A 139 -1.82 10.65 10.59
N ASP A 140 -1.67 9.45 11.15
CA ASP A 140 -1.41 9.25 12.58
C ASP A 140 -0.10 9.94 13.02
N ILE A 141 0.96 9.82 12.20
CA ILE A 141 2.25 10.48 12.47
C ILE A 141 2.11 12.01 12.38
N SER A 142 1.31 12.51 11.43
CA SER A 142 1.10 13.95 11.27
C SER A 142 0.38 14.55 12.47
N GLU A 143 -0.61 13.83 13.02
CA GLU A 143 -1.35 14.22 14.20
C GLU A 143 -0.47 14.11 15.46
N GLU A 144 0.22 12.98 15.65
CA GLU A 144 1.05 12.73 16.83
C GLU A 144 2.25 13.69 16.94
N LEU A 145 2.84 14.08 15.80
CA LEU A 145 3.99 14.98 15.77
C LEU A 145 3.62 16.44 15.47
N ASN A 146 2.33 16.77 15.31
CA ASN A 146 1.84 18.08 14.90
C ASN A 146 2.57 18.62 13.64
N LEU A 147 2.71 17.77 12.63
CA LEU A 147 3.33 18.10 11.35
C LEU A 147 2.31 18.05 10.21
N SER A 148 2.59 18.73 9.10
CA SER A 148 1.76 18.56 7.91
C SER A 148 1.97 17.15 7.30
N ARG A 149 0.90 16.56 6.72
CA ARG A 149 0.99 15.27 6.01
C ARG A 149 2.08 15.29 4.93
N ARG A 150 2.20 16.40 4.20
CA ARG A 150 3.25 16.62 3.18
C ARG A 150 4.65 16.61 3.77
N THR A 151 4.84 17.17 4.97
CA THR A 151 6.12 17.15 5.69
C THR A 151 6.49 15.73 6.10
N VAL A 152 5.53 14.95 6.61
CA VAL A 152 5.73 13.54 6.97
C VAL A 152 6.07 12.70 5.73
N GLU A 153 5.35 12.87 4.63
CA GLU A 153 5.64 12.20 3.35
C GLU A 153 7.04 12.51 2.83
N ASN A 154 7.45 13.77 2.88
CA ASN A 154 8.79 14.19 2.46
C ASN A 154 9.88 13.55 3.34
N HIS A 155 9.69 13.52 4.66
CA HIS A 155 10.63 12.86 5.56
C HIS A 155 10.72 11.35 5.28
N LEU A 156 9.58 10.68 5.09
CA LEU A 156 9.56 9.26 4.73
C LEU A 156 10.23 8.99 3.37
N PHE A 157 9.97 9.82 2.36
CA PHE A 157 10.58 9.68 1.05
C PHE A 157 12.12 9.75 1.13
N ILE A 158 12.65 10.77 1.82
CA ILE A 158 14.10 10.95 1.97
C ILE A 158 14.70 9.80 2.79
N SER A 159 14.11 9.46 3.94
CA SER A 159 14.61 8.38 4.80
C SER A 159 14.61 7.02 4.07
N ARG A 160 13.54 6.68 3.34
CA ARG A 160 13.47 5.42 2.58
C ARG A 160 14.51 5.36 1.47
N LYS A 161 14.77 6.48 0.77
CA LYS A 161 15.83 6.55 -0.23
C LYS A 161 17.20 6.31 0.40
N GLU A 162 17.48 7.00 1.49
CA GLU A 162 18.76 6.93 2.20
C GLU A 162 19.05 5.55 2.80
N VAL A 163 18.05 4.91 3.41
CA VAL A 163 18.16 3.55 3.94
C VAL A 163 18.35 2.54 2.81
N ARG A 164 17.59 2.66 1.71
CA ARG A 164 17.71 1.75 0.56
C ARG A 164 19.08 1.82 -0.10
N GLU A 165 19.62 3.02 -0.31
CA GLU A 165 20.97 3.15 -0.91
C GLU A 165 22.06 2.57 0.00
N TYR A 166 21.89 2.64 1.32
CA TYR A 166 22.81 2.00 2.25
C TYR A 166 22.68 0.47 2.22
N LEU A 167 21.46 -0.07 2.22
CA LEU A 167 21.26 -1.53 2.20
C LEU A 167 21.83 -2.18 0.93
N LYS A 168 21.83 -1.47 -0.21
CA LYS A 168 22.51 -1.92 -1.45
C LYS A 168 24.03 -2.06 -1.33
N GLN A 169 24.65 -1.44 -0.32
CA GLN A 169 26.08 -1.55 -0.05
C GLN A 169 26.39 -2.65 0.97
N CYS A 170 25.37 -3.20 1.62
CA CYS A 170 25.49 -4.27 2.61
C CYS A 170 25.32 -5.67 1.99
N ILE A 171 24.90 -5.74 0.72
CA ILE A 171 24.77 -6.94 -0.12
C ILE A 171 25.82 -6.83 -1.21
#